data_AF-A0A1A8JBG5-F1
#
_entry.id   AF-A0A1A8JBG5-F1
#
_cell.length_a   1.000
_cell.length_b   1.000
_cell.length_c   1.000
_cell.angle_alpha   90.00
_cell.angle_beta   90.00
_cell.angle_gamma   90.00
#
_symmetry.space_group_name_H-M   'P 1'
#
loop_
_entity.id
_entity.type
_entity.pdbx_description
1 polymer ?
#
loop_
_entity_poly.entity_id
_entity_poly.type
_entity_poly.pdbx_seq_one_letter_code
_entity_poly.pdbx_strand_id
1 'polypeptide(L)'
;SSRKTREAAEEPLSQRRKKNKQTEEELHHMSEKLAQRLEELDQMLKRVLGESDDFSETREEDQQTSDVTTASQGTPRQHTETPDSSQQTGSSSPSPPPDHRSSFHDRLEDGETLRQTRVSDHSRRGESLHREHNQNYEDELRGYEEREVELYTARLKAQKAEQDYRKAILGDVSQTSRPSPPRPKTHPKTHRCSGGPKRLEASRRTSSLKIKTNDLLPVLREELPHLHISSHALGRLWDQQMQQVDRLHALSSSSHSRHRRKLSGQLEEAQRKYDLLVELNRKDQDHKNRLREFKDRVQQQRFVQNKLKEQKQQTARAKKYYNEYHVQHRARLMKARTKEERMFQQLFEEGLQLQKLRLREQRAYAREQQLEHQRRRQDQIESLENYYKDQFSLIAEKLAQEREEIQVRQKAQEKALLKMKHELRSRMEREISDLQKIIIQNDEEDHFQELEVQRLRNRIHMASFQYNSGYLH
;
A
#
# COMPACT_ATOMS: atom_id res chain seq x y z
N SER A 1 6.23 -20.05 -47.55
CA SER A 1 7.31 -19.14 -47.12
C SER A 1 6.81 -17.70 -47.28
N SER A 2 6.64 -16.95 -46.19
CA SER A 2 6.72 -15.48 -46.17
C SER A 2 6.64 -14.97 -44.72
N ARG A 3 7.79 -14.73 -44.11
CA ARG A 3 7.98 -13.82 -42.97
C ARG A 3 8.74 -12.61 -43.55
N LYS A 4 8.40 -11.39 -43.10
CA LYS A 4 8.71 -10.04 -43.62
C LYS A 4 7.47 -9.44 -44.30
N THR A 5 7.04 -8.20 -44.04
CA THR A 5 7.59 -7.11 -43.20
C THR A 5 6.44 -6.16 -42.85
N ARG A 6 6.27 -5.80 -41.57
CA ARG A 6 5.53 -4.59 -41.18
C ARG A 6 6.00 -4.08 -39.82
N GLU A 7 7.30 -3.82 -39.73
CA GLU A 7 7.83 -2.91 -38.71
C GLU A 7 7.20 -1.55 -38.97
N ALA A 8 6.30 -1.13 -38.10
CA ALA A 8 5.84 0.25 -38.08
C ALA A 8 7.02 1.09 -37.59
N ALA A 9 7.53 1.99 -38.44
CA ALA A 9 8.60 2.89 -38.05
C ALA A 9 8.08 3.85 -36.98
N GLU A 10 8.42 3.58 -35.72
CA GLU A 10 8.14 4.49 -34.62
C GLU A 10 8.93 5.80 -34.85
N GLU A 11 8.22 6.92 -34.99
CA GLU A 11 8.88 8.22 -35.11
C GLU A 11 9.78 8.46 -33.89
N PRO A 12 11.04 8.88 -34.08
CA PRO A 12 11.96 9.10 -32.97
C PRO A 12 11.36 10.13 -32.00
N LEU A 13 11.51 9.86 -30.70
CA LEU A 13 10.88 10.65 -29.62
C LEU A 13 11.18 12.16 -29.70
N SER A 14 12.29 12.56 -30.32
CA SER A 14 12.64 13.95 -30.62
C SER A 14 11.69 14.63 -31.61
N GLN A 15 11.21 13.93 -32.64
CA GLN A 15 10.22 14.46 -33.59
C GLN A 15 8.84 14.57 -32.94
N ARG A 16 8.44 13.56 -32.13
CA ARG A 16 7.19 13.62 -31.36
C ARG A 16 7.17 14.78 -30.36
N ARG A 17 8.27 15.04 -29.65
CA ARG A 17 8.41 16.22 -28.77
C ARG A 17 8.28 17.55 -29.53
N LYS A 18 8.87 17.66 -30.73
CA LYS A 18 8.73 18.87 -31.57
C LYS A 18 7.29 19.09 -32.02
N LYS A 19 6.60 18.05 -32.50
CA LYS A 19 5.18 18.13 -32.90
C LYS A 19 4.29 18.52 -31.72
N ASN A 20 4.47 17.90 -30.55
CA ASN A 20 3.71 18.27 -29.34
C ASN A 20 3.90 19.75 -28.98
N LYS A 21 5.13 20.26 -29.03
CA LYS A 21 5.40 21.68 -28.75
C LYS A 21 4.71 22.62 -29.75
N GLN A 22 4.70 22.27 -31.04
CA GLN A 22 3.97 23.04 -32.06
C GLN A 22 2.45 23.04 -31.79
N THR A 23 1.86 21.90 -31.43
CA THR A 23 0.43 21.84 -31.06
C THR A 23 0.10 22.60 -29.77
N GLU A 24 1.06 22.70 -28.85
CA GLU A 24 0.94 23.50 -27.62
C GLU A 24 0.99 25.01 -27.93
N GLU A 25 1.91 25.45 -28.81
CA GLU A 25 1.98 26.82 -29.34
C GLU A 25 0.69 27.19 -30.10
N GLU A 26 0.14 26.29 -30.92
CA GLU A 26 -1.15 26.47 -31.61
C GLU A 26 -2.34 26.57 -30.63
N LEU A 27 -2.39 25.73 -29.59
CA LEU A 27 -3.41 25.77 -28.54
C LEU A 27 -3.35 27.08 -27.74
N HIS A 28 -2.15 27.55 -27.40
CA HIS A 28 -1.97 28.87 -26.76
C HIS A 28 -2.53 30.00 -27.64
N HIS A 29 -2.19 30.01 -28.93
CA HIS A 29 -2.68 31.04 -29.85
C HIS A 29 -4.21 30.99 -30.06
N MET A 30 -4.83 29.80 -30.04
CA MET A 30 -6.28 29.67 -30.04
C MET A 30 -6.90 30.15 -28.73
N SER A 31 -6.26 29.87 -27.58
CA SER A 31 -6.69 30.33 -26.26
C SER A 31 -6.67 31.86 -26.16
N GLU A 32 -5.62 32.51 -26.66
CA GLU A 32 -5.52 33.98 -26.73
C GLU A 32 -6.66 34.59 -27.56
N LYS A 33 -6.98 34.02 -28.73
CA LYS A 33 -8.11 34.48 -29.56
C LYS A 33 -9.44 34.30 -28.86
N LEU A 34 -9.64 33.20 -28.13
CA LEU A 34 -10.84 32.98 -27.33
C LEU A 34 -10.94 33.98 -26.18
N ALA A 35 -9.83 34.27 -25.48
CA ALA A 35 -9.77 35.28 -24.43
C ALA A 35 -10.12 36.68 -24.99
N GLN A 36 -9.51 37.08 -26.11
CA GLN A 36 -9.83 38.35 -26.79
C GLN A 36 -11.31 38.42 -27.19
N ARG A 37 -11.89 37.32 -27.69
CA ARG A 37 -13.31 37.29 -28.08
C ARG A 37 -14.26 37.32 -26.88
N LEU A 38 -13.88 36.74 -25.75
CA LEU A 38 -14.62 36.82 -24.48
C LEU A 38 -14.55 38.24 -23.89
N GLU A 39 -13.38 38.88 -23.94
CA GLU A 39 -13.18 40.28 -23.54
C GLU A 39 -14.00 41.24 -24.42
N GLU A 40 -14.04 41.02 -25.73
CA GLU A 40 -14.89 41.78 -26.66
C GLU A 40 -16.39 41.60 -26.36
N LEU A 41 -16.81 40.36 -26.03
CA LEU A 41 -18.18 40.08 -25.61
C LEU A 41 -18.51 40.74 -24.27
N ASP A 42 -17.61 40.74 -23.29
CA ASP A 42 -17.78 41.42 -22.01
C ASP A 42 -17.88 42.94 -22.17
N GLN A 43 -17.06 43.54 -23.05
CA GLN A 43 -17.18 44.95 -23.42
C GLN A 43 -18.51 45.25 -24.14
N MET A 44 -19.00 44.36 -25.01
CA MET A 44 -20.34 44.50 -25.59
C MET A 44 -21.44 44.39 -24.52
N LEU A 45 -21.27 43.49 -23.54
CA LEU A 45 -22.24 43.26 -22.47
C LEU A 45 -22.31 44.47 -21.53
N LYS A 46 -21.17 45.05 -21.14
CA LYS A 46 -21.07 46.33 -20.42
C LYS A 46 -21.74 47.49 -21.16
N ARG A 47 -21.50 47.62 -22.47
CA ARG A 47 -22.17 48.63 -23.32
C ARG A 47 -23.69 48.43 -23.41
N VAL A 48 -24.18 47.19 -23.37
CA VAL A 48 -25.62 46.87 -23.39
C VAL A 48 -26.28 47.06 -22.03
N LEU A 49 -25.56 46.81 -20.93
CA LEU A 49 -26.04 47.02 -19.56
C LEU A 49 -26.00 48.49 -19.12
N GLY A 50 -25.33 49.37 -19.87
CA GLY A 50 -25.31 50.81 -19.57
C GLY A 50 -24.42 51.20 -18.39
N GLU A 51 -23.50 50.34 -17.97
CA GLU A 51 -22.44 50.70 -17.03
C GLU A 51 -21.36 51.51 -17.78
N SER A 52 -21.63 52.80 -18.00
CA SER A 52 -20.58 53.78 -18.28
C SER A 52 -19.84 54.08 -16.98
N ASP A 53 -18.55 53.73 -16.92
CA ASP A 53 -17.60 54.32 -15.98
C ASP A 53 -17.39 55.80 -16.38
N ASP A 54 -18.34 56.65 -16.01
CA ASP A 54 -18.28 58.11 -16.19
C ASP A 54 -17.31 58.73 -15.16
N PHE A 55 -16.01 58.48 -15.37
CA PHE A 55 -14.93 59.21 -14.69
C PHE A 55 -13.86 59.69 -15.68
N SER A 56 -14.26 60.57 -16.59
CA SER A 56 -13.36 61.52 -17.23
C SER A 56 -13.67 62.95 -16.77
N GLU A 57 -12.88 63.41 -15.80
CA GLU A 57 -12.23 64.74 -15.81
C GLU A 57 -13.11 65.99 -16.04
N THR A 58 -13.41 66.73 -14.97
CA THR A 58 -13.35 68.21 -14.90
C THR A 58 -13.82 68.75 -13.54
N ARG A 59 -12.94 69.43 -12.79
CA ARG A 59 -13.06 70.88 -12.53
C ARG A 59 -11.89 71.41 -11.68
N GLU A 60 -11.22 72.44 -12.18
CA GLU A 60 -10.31 73.30 -11.43
C GLU A 60 -11.10 74.36 -10.62
N GLU A 61 -10.56 74.73 -9.45
CA GLU A 61 -10.73 76.03 -8.73
C GLU A 61 -12.19 76.50 -8.39
N ASP A 62 -12.51 77.15 -7.27
CA ASP A 62 -11.73 77.92 -6.29
C ASP A 62 -12.52 78.10 -4.95
N GLN A 63 -11.92 78.80 -3.98
CA GLN A 63 -12.49 79.46 -2.79
C GLN A 63 -12.78 78.65 -1.50
N GLN A 64 -11.81 78.72 -0.57
CA GLN A 64 -11.94 79.22 0.84
C GLN A 64 -12.96 78.54 1.80
N THR A 65 -12.64 78.13 3.03
CA THR A 65 -11.84 78.78 4.10
C THR A 65 -11.34 77.79 5.20
N SER A 66 -10.22 78.14 5.89
CA SER A 66 -9.91 77.92 7.35
C SER A 66 -9.91 76.50 7.99
N ASP A 67 -9.05 76.11 8.94
CA ASP A 67 -7.75 76.58 9.47
C ASP A 67 -7.17 75.51 10.47
N VAL A 68 -6.04 75.77 11.16
CA VAL A 68 -5.45 75.00 12.31
C VAL A 68 -4.72 73.67 11.91
N THR A 69 -3.40 73.67 11.66
CA THR A 69 -2.24 73.56 12.61
C THR A 69 -2.26 72.33 13.55
N THR A 70 -1.17 71.61 13.88
CA THR A 70 0.26 71.96 14.03
C THR A 70 1.20 70.81 13.62
N ALA A 71 2.49 71.11 13.45
CA ALA A 71 3.56 70.13 13.23
C ALA A 71 4.46 69.97 14.48
N SER A 72 5.15 68.84 14.62
CA SER A 72 6.45 68.74 15.33
C SER A 72 7.20 67.44 15.01
N GLN A 73 8.50 67.56 14.73
CA GLN A 73 9.47 66.46 14.63
C GLN A 73 10.14 66.22 16.00
N GLY A 74 10.68 65.01 16.27
CA GLY A 74 11.50 64.80 17.47
C GLY A 74 11.83 63.33 17.83
N THR A 75 12.87 62.78 17.21
CA THR A 75 13.59 61.54 17.62
C THR A 75 14.68 61.84 18.67
N PRO A 76 15.48 60.87 19.20
CA PRO A 76 15.23 59.48 19.67
C PRO A 76 15.95 59.20 21.03
N ARG A 77 16.27 57.91 21.33
CA ARG A 77 17.17 57.31 22.38
C ARG A 77 16.50 56.79 23.67
N GLN A 78 16.95 55.70 24.33
CA GLN A 78 17.83 54.55 23.98
C GLN A 78 17.79 53.46 25.09
N HIS A 79 18.10 52.19 24.73
CA HIS A 79 18.74 51.14 25.58
C HIS A 79 17.94 50.56 26.81
N THR A 80 18.15 49.32 27.29
CA THR A 80 19.16 48.27 26.99
C THR A 80 18.66 46.82 27.27
N GLU A 81 19.42 45.83 26.77
CA GLU A 81 19.72 44.48 27.33
C GLU A 81 18.74 43.27 27.27
N THR A 82 19.14 42.30 26.43
CA THR A 82 18.97 40.82 26.47
C THR A 82 19.85 40.16 27.56
N PRO A 83 19.78 38.85 27.94
CA PRO A 83 19.39 37.63 27.15
C PRO A 83 18.57 36.58 27.99
N ASP A 84 18.49 35.24 27.82
CA ASP A 84 19.13 34.25 26.89
C ASP A 84 18.36 32.90 26.73
N SER A 85 18.79 32.11 25.73
CA SER A 85 18.92 30.63 25.65
C SER A 85 17.77 29.58 25.82
N SER A 86 17.85 28.58 24.93
CA SER A 86 17.64 27.11 25.13
C SER A 86 16.27 26.40 24.96
N GLN A 87 16.14 25.75 23.79
CA GLN A 87 15.74 24.37 23.44
C GLN A 87 14.96 23.40 24.38
N GLN A 88 14.22 22.48 23.70
CA GLN A 88 13.93 21.04 23.98
C GLN A 88 12.58 20.55 24.56
N THR A 89 11.79 19.92 23.67
CA THR A 89 11.07 18.61 23.79
C THR A 89 10.36 18.16 25.09
N GLY A 90 9.08 17.73 24.98
CA GLY A 90 8.61 16.51 25.67
C GLY A 90 7.14 16.38 26.13
N SER A 91 6.41 15.44 25.51
CA SER A 91 5.42 14.51 26.10
C SER A 91 4.00 14.94 26.57
N SER A 92 3.01 14.18 26.06
CA SER A 92 1.85 13.54 26.74
C SER A 92 0.53 14.27 27.13
N SER A 93 -0.57 13.70 26.60
CA SER A 93 -2.02 13.76 26.94
C SER A 93 -2.37 13.48 28.43
N PRO A 94 -3.60 13.76 28.96
CA PRO A 94 -4.94 13.45 28.36
C PRO A 94 -6.14 14.43 28.59
N SER A 95 -7.28 14.07 27.98
CA SER A 95 -8.60 14.75 27.94
C SER A 95 -9.40 14.66 29.27
N PRO A 96 -10.52 15.42 29.46
CA PRO A 96 -11.85 15.11 28.86
C PRO A 96 -12.70 16.34 28.43
N PRO A 97 -13.90 16.16 27.81
CA PRO A 97 -14.74 17.24 27.26
C PRO A 97 -15.95 17.62 28.15
N PRO A 98 -16.77 18.61 27.73
CA PRO A 98 -18.20 18.61 28.05
C PRO A 98 -19.10 18.84 26.81
N ASP A 99 -20.05 17.92 26.60
CA ASP A 99 -21.28 18.18 25.85
C ASP A 99 -22.23 19.03 26.71
N HIS A 100 -22.86 20.07 26.14
CA HIS A 100 -24.18 20.51 26.59
C HIS A 100 -25.01 21.09 25.44
N ARG A 101 -26.14 20.44 25.15
CA ARG A 101 -27.26 21.00 24.37
C ARG A 101 -28.17 21.81 25.29
N SER A 102 -28.63 22.98 24.86
CA SER A 102 -30.07 23.32 24.84
C SER A 102 -30.36 24.61 24.06
N SER A 103 -31.50 24.57 23.36
CA SER A 103 -32.13 25.63 22.57
C SER A 103 -32.41 26.94 23.31
N PHE A 104 -32.54 28.05 22.56
CA PHE A 104 -33.77 28.88 22.56
C PHE A 104 -34.04 29.48 21.17
N HIS A 105 -35.30 29.88 20.94
CA HIS A 105 -35.89 30.20 19.63
C HIS A 105 -36.01 31.72 19.39
N ASP A 106 -36.20 32.10 18.12
CA ASP A 106 -36.77 33.35 17.58
C ASP A 106 -36.32 34.73 18.09
N ARG A 107 -35.76 35.51 17.16
CA ARG A 107 -36.22 36.89 16.91
C ARG A 107 -36.03 37.29 15.44
N LEU A 108 -37.05 37.94 14.90
CA LEU A 108 -37.20 38.35 13.49
C LEU A 108 -36.22 39.45 13.03
N GLU A 109 -36.00 39.47 11.71
CA GLU A 109 -35.85 40.64 10.82
C GLU A 109 -35.14 41.90 11.39
N ASP A 110 -33.90 42.16 10.95
CA ASP A 110 -33.54 43.32 10.10
C ASP A 110 -32.01 43.36 9.84
N GLY A 111 -31.58 44.01 8.73
CA GLY A 111 -30.19 44.44 8.57
C GLY A 111 -29.35 43.83 7.43
N GLU A 112 -29.86 43.86 6.20
CA GLU A 112 -28.99 43.80 5.02
C GLU A 112 -28.17 45.09 4.90
N THR A 113 -26.88 45.12 5.31
CA THR A 113 -25.84 46.12 4.88
C THR A 113 -24.43 45.93 5.50
N LEU A 114 -23.93 44.69 5.70
CA LEU A 114 -22.53 44.54 6.19
C LEU A 114 -21.78 43.28 5.74
N ARG A 115 -21.67 43.04 4.41
CA ARG A 115 -20.95 41.85 3.89
C ARG A 115 -20.00 42.04 2.68
N GLN A 116 -19.69 43.26 2.24
CA GLN A 116 -18.77 43.46 1.10
C GLN A 116 -17.31 43.77 1.50
N THR A 117 -17.03 44.38 2.65
CA THR A 117 -15.68 44.87 3.00
C THR A 117 -14.68 43.81 3.53
N ARG A 118 -15.03 42.52 3.53
CA ARG A 118 -14.16 41.43 4.08
C ARG A 118 -13.63 40.44 3.04
N VAL A 119 -13.97 40.60 1.76
CA VAL A 119 -13.62 39.60 0.72
C VAL A 119 -12.23 39.88 0.11
N SER A 120 -11.81 41.13 -0.02
CA SER A 120 -10.59 41.51 -0.75
C SER A 120 -9.27 41.08 -0.07
N ASP A 121 -9.18 41.11 1.26
CA ASP A 121 -7.94 40.78 1.97
C ASP A 121 -7.62 39.28 1.98
N HIS A 122 -8.59 38.41 1.67
CA HIS A 122 -8.39 36.96 1.68
C HIS A 122 -7.83 36.44 0.34
N SER A 123 -8.00 37.16 -0.76
CA SER A 123 -7.45 36.76 -2.08
C SER A 123 -5.92 36.88 -2.11
N ARG A 124 -5.37 38.04 -1.70
CA ARG A 124 -3.92 38.31 -1.73
C ARG A 124 -3.11 37.37 -0.83
N ARG A 125 -3.71 36.81 0.22
CA ARG A 125 -3.04 35.87 1.14
C ARG A 125 -3.00 34.43 0.60
N GLY A 126 -3.95 34.05 -0.26
CA GLY A 126 -3.97 32.73 -0.91
C GLY A 126 -2.90 32.60 -2.00
N GLU A 127 -2.66 33.65 -2.77
CA GLU A 127 -1.70 33.67 -3.87
C GLU A 127 -0.24 33.51 -3.41
N SER A 128 0.15 34.14 -2.30
CA SER A 128 1.50 33.97 -1.72
C SER A 128 1.77 32.52 -1.33
N LEU A 129 0.85 31.92 -0.55
CA LEU A 129 0.95 30.54 -0.09
C LEU A 129 0.97 29.55 -1.25
N HIS A 130 0.19 29.79 -2.32
CA HIS A 130 0.20 28.90 -3.47
C HIS A 130 1.52 29.00 -4.27
N ARG A 131 2.12 30.19 -4.35
CA ARG A 131 3.41 30.44 -5.02
C ARG A 131 4.57 29.83 -4.23
N GLU A 132 4.59 29.99 -2.92
CA GLU A 132 5.56 29.36 -2.00
C GLU A 132 5.47 27.82 -2.07
N HIS A 133 4.26 27.26 -2.10
CA HIS A 133 4.07 25.81 -2.18
C HIS A 133 4.50 25.22 -3.54
N ASN A 134 4.42 26.01 -4.62
CA ASN A 134 4.89 25.61 -5.94
C ASN A 134 6.42 25.72 -6.06
N GLN A 135 7.04 26.73 -5.44
CA GLN A 135 8.50 26.87 -5.35
C GLN A 135 9.13 25.69 -4.58
N ASN A 136 8.53 25.30 -3.45
CA ASN A 136 8.98 24.13 -2.69
C ASN A 136 8.92 22.84 -3.53
N TYR A 137 7.94 22.69 -4.42
CA TYR A 137 7.83 21.53 -5.30
C TYR A 137 8.92 21.51 -6.39
N GLU A 138 9.18 22.66 -7.03
CA GLU A 138 10.26 22.83 -8.02
C GLU A 138 11.65 22.59 -7.40
N ASP A 139 11.89 23.05 -6.17
CA ASP A 139 13.17 22.84 -5.48
C ASP A 139 13.32 21.41 -4.93
N GLU A 140 12.22 20.74 -4.54
CA GLU A 140 12.25 19.29 -4.31
C GLU A 140 12.61 18.52 -5.59
N LEU A 141 12.02 18.89 -6.73
CA LEU A 141 12.26 18.27 -8.03
C LEU A 141 13.73 18.44 -8.47
N ARG A 142 14.26 19.68 -8.39
CA ARG A 142 15.67 20.00 -8.60
C ARG A 142 16.58 19.13 -7.70
N GLY A 143 16.20 18.98 -6.43
CA GLY A 143 16.91 18.13 -5.47
C GLY A 143 16.87 16.64 -5.80
N TYR A 144 15.92 16.14 -6.60
CA TYR A 144 15.97 14.78 -7.15
C TYR A 144 16.90 14.68 -8.36
N GLU A 145 16.87 15.65 -9.28
CA GLU A 145 17.75 15.70 -10.45
C GLU A 145 19.23 15.77 -10.04
N GLU A 146 19.57 16.61 -9.06
CA GLU A 146 20.92 16.72 -8.50
C GLU A 146 21.41 15.39 -7.91
N ARG A 147 20.56 14.69 -7.14
CA ARG A 147 20.88 13.35 -6.60
C ARG A 147 21.05 12.31 -7.70
N GLU A 148 20.31 12.40 -8.80
CA GLU A 148 20.48 11.48 -9.94
C GLU A 148 21.82 11.72 -10.65
N VAL A 149 22.23 12.98 -10.83
CA VAL A 149 23.56 13.35 -11.34
C VAL A 149 24.68 12.91 -10.38
N GLU A 150 24.50 13.04 -9.07
CA GLU A 150 25.44 12.51 -8.07
C GLU A 150 25.58 10.98 -8.17
N LEU A 151 24.47 10.26 -8.27
CA LEU A 151 24.49 8.80 -8.45
C LEU A 151 25.17 8.38 -9.75
N TYR A 152 24.93 9.11 -10.85
CA TYR A 152 25.58 8.86 -12.14
C TYR A 152 27.10 9.10 -12.07
N THR A 153 27.54 10.22 -11.49
CA THR A 153 28.97 10.52 -11.33
C THR A 153 29.66 9.60 -10.34
N ALA A 154 28.98 9.18 -9.27
CA ALA A 154 29.47 8.15 -8.34
C ALA A 154 29.64 6.79 -9.03
N ARG A 155 28.71 6.41 -9.92
CA ARG A 155 28.83 5.19 -10.74
C ARG A 155 30.01 5.24 -11.70
N LEU A 156 30.27 6.37 -12.35
CA LEU A 156 31.48 6.58 -13.18
C LEU A 156 32.76 6.47 -12.34
N LYS A 157 32.80 7.10 -11.16
CA LYS A 157 33.95 7.03 -10.23
C LYS A 157 34.20 5.58 -9.77
N ALA A 158 33.15 4.83 -9.43
CA ALA A 158 33.25 3.43 -9.04
C ALA A 158 33.76 2.54 -10.20
N GLN A 159 33.25 2.74 -11.42
CA GLN A 159 33.71 2.01 -12.61
C GLN A 159 35.18 2.31 -12.93
N LYS A 160 35.64 3.57 -12.76
CA LYS A 160 37.05 3.94 -12.91
C LYS A 160 37.92 3.26 -11.85
N ALA A 161 37.51 3.28 -10.58
CA ALA A 161 38.22 2.58 -9.50
C ALA A 161 38.28 1.06 -9.73
N GLU A 162 37.22 0.44 -10.27
CA GLU A 162 37.21 -0.98 -10.66
C GLU A 162 38.20 -1.28 -11.81
N GLN A 163 38.30 -0.39 -12.81
CA GLN A 163 39.29 -0.52 -13.88
C GLN A 163 40.72 -0.36 -13.35
N ASP A 164 40.97 0.58 -12.44
CA ASP A 164 42.29 0.81 -11.87
C ASP A 164 42.69 -0.34 -10.92
N TYR A 165 41.74 -0.93 -10.19
CA TYR A 165 41.95 -2.17 -9.43
C TYR A 165 42.26 -3.37 -10.33
N ARG A 166 41.55 -3.52 -11.47
CA ARG A 166 41.88 -4.55 -12.48
C ARG A 166 43.30 -4.37 -13.04
N LYS A 167 43.72 -3.14 -13.32
CA LYS A 167 45.08 -2.84 -13.80
C LYS A 167 46.14 -3.14 -12.74
N ALA A 168 45.88 -2.82 -11.47
CA ALA A 168 46.78 -3.14 -10.36
C ALA A 168 47.00 -4.66 -10.23
N ILE A 169 45.92 -5.45 -10.27
CA ILE A 169 46.02 -6.93 -10.26
C ILE A 169 46.79 -7.44 -11.48
N LEU A 170 46.53 -6.92 -12.68
CA LEU A 170 47.26 -7.35 -13.89
C LEU A 170 48.76 -6.97 -13.83
N GLY A 171 49.10 -5.85 -13.20
CA GLY A 171 50.47 -5.44 -12.95
C GLY A 171 51.20 -6.41 -12.02
N ASP A 172 50.65 -6.65 -10.82
CA ASP A 172 51.27 -7.51 -9.80
C ASP A 172 51.43 -8.98 -10.24
N VAL A 173 50.54 -9.48 -11.12
CA VAL A 173 50.61 -10.86 -11.63
C VAL A 173 51.71 -11.07 -12.67
N SER A 174 52.24 -9.99 -13.28
CA SER A 174 53.23 -10.09 -14.38
C SER A 174 54.67 -10.40 -13.92
N GLN A 175 54.98 -10.31 -12.63
CA GLN A 175 56.31 -10.61 -12.08
C GLN A 175 56.26 -11.56 -10.87
N THR A 176 55.98 -12.85 -11.10
CA THR A 176 56.52 -13.96 -10.28
C THR A 176 56.26 -15.32 -10.94
N SER A 177 57.01 -15.66 -11.99
CA SER A 177 57.16 -17.06 -12.38
C SER A 177 57.94 -17.80 -11.29
N ARG A 178 57.31 -18.75 -10.58
CA ARG A 178 58.01 -19.68 -9.68
C ARG A 178 57.67 -21.13 -10.01
N PRO A 179 58.66 -22.03 -10.15
CA PRO A 179 58.44 -23.39 -10.58
C PRO A 179 57.89 -24.29 -9.47
N SER A 180 57.23 -25.37 -9.88
CA SER A 180 56.66 -26.40 -9.01
C SER A 180 57.73 -27.33 -8.41
N PRO A 181 57.63 -27.70 -7.12
CA PRO A 181 58.48 -28.73 -6.53
C PRO A 181 57.91 -30.15 -6.77
N PRO A 182 58.76 -31.18 -7.01
CA PRO A 182 58.32 -32.55 -7.25
C PRO A 182 57.98 -33.33 -5.96
N ARG A 183 57.15 -34.37 -6.12
CA ARG A 183 56.74 -35.29 -5.03
C ARG A 183 57.85 -36.29 -4.67
N PRO A 184 58.06 -36.61 -3.37
CA PRO A 184 58.78 -37.83 -2.98
C PRO A 184 57.85 -39.06 -3.02
N LYS A 185 58.41 -40.23 -3.36
CA LYS A 185 57.73 -41.54 -3.33
C LYS A 185 58.13 -42.34 -2.08
N THR A 186 57.18 -43.07 -1.52
CA THR A 186 57.37 -43.99 -0.39
C THR A 186 57.83 -45.38 -0.86
N HIS A 187 58.80 -45.97 -0.18
CA HIS A 187 59.11 -47.41 -0.26
C HIS A 187 59.50 -47.95 1.12
N PRO A 188 58.89 -49.05 1.61
CA PRO A 188 59.39 -49.81 2.75
C PRO A 188 60.26 -50.98 2.28
N LYS A 189 61.33 -51.30 3.03
CA LYS A 189 61.99 -52.61 2.94
C LYS A 189 62.31 -53.14 4.34
N THR A 190 61.71 -54.29 4.66
CA THR A 190 62.08 -55.18 5.75
C THR A 190 63.26 -56.06 5.33
N HIS A 191 64.19 -56.32 6.24
CA HIS A 191 65.03 -57.53 6.20
C HIS A 191 65.19 -58.10 7.61
N ARG A 192 65.06 -59.43 7.71
CA ARG A 192 65.39 -60.27 8.88
C ARG A 192 66.70 -61.02 8.60
N CYS A 193 67.14 -61.79 9.61
CA CYS A 193 68.27 -62.74 9.59
C CYS A 193 69.65 -62.07 9.78
N SER A 194 70.63 -62.67 10.48
CA SER A 194 70.65 -63.89 11.32
C SER A 194 72.03 -64.02 11.99
N GLY A 195 72.14 -64.67 13.16
CA GLY A 195 73.44 -65.10 13.67
C GLY A 195 73.53 -65.34 15.18
N GLY A 196 73.50 -66.61 15.61
CA GLY A 196 74.22 -67.06 16.80
C GLY A 196 75.72 -67.31 16.47
N PRO A 197 76.55 -67.93 17.35
CA PRO A 197 76.15 -69.10 18.17
C PRO A 197 76.81 -69.30 19.58
N LYS A 198 76.17 -70.18 20.35
CA LYS A 198 76.69 -71.27 21.24
C LYS A 198 77.92 -71.07 22.16
N ARG A 199 77.62 -71.10 23.48
CA ARG A 199 78.04 -72.12 24.49
C ARG A 199 79.34 -72.91 24.27
N LEU A 200 80.28 -72.76 25.22
CA LEU A 200 81.17 -73.81 25.76
C LEU A 200 81.17 -73.62 27.29
N GLU A 201 80.46 -74.45 28.06
CA GLU A 201 80.91 -75.75 28.60
C GLU A 201 82.12 -75.69 29.54
N ALA A 202 81.86 -75.99 30.82
CA ALA A 202 82.86 -76.00 31.87
C ALA A 202 83.58 -77.35 31.94
N SER A 203 84.88 -77.36 31.66
CA SER A 203 85.69 -78.57 31.81
C SER A 203 85.91 -78.94 33.27
N ARG A 204 85.95 -80.25 33.52
CA ARG A 204 85.96 -80.87 34.85
C ARG A 204 87.29 -80.61 35.55
N ARG A 205 87.24 -80.17 36.80
CA ARG A 205 88.43 -80.14 37.67
C ARG A 205 88.75 -81.56 38.12
N THR A 206 89.79 -82.16 37.55
CA THR A 206 90.55 -83.20 38.25
C THR A 206 91.20 -82.58 39.49
N SER A 207 91.18 -83.30 40.61
CA SER A 207 91.81 -82.85 41.85
C SER A 207 93.33 -82.98 41.74
N SER A 208 93.98 -81.98 41.14
CA SER A 208 95.43 -81.85 41.21
C SER A 208 95.85 -81.65 42.67
N LEU A 209 96.74 -82.52 43.14
CA LEU A 209 97.41 -82.35 44.43
C LEU A 209 98.14 -81.01 44.41
N LYS A 210 97.63 -80.02 45.14
CA LYS A 210 98.22 -78.68 45.23
C LYS A 210 99.38 -78.69 46.21
N ILE A 211 100.47 -79.34 45.81
CA ILE A 211 101.78 -79.07 46.40
C ILE A 211 102.04 -77.58 46.15
N LYS A 212 102.14 -76.78 47.22
CA LYS A 212 102.41 -75.34 47.08
C LYS A 212 103.82 -75.16 46.51
N THR A 213 104.11 -73.98 45.96
CA THR A 213 105.37 -73.68 45.26
C THR A 213 106.63 -74.03 46.06
N ASN A 214 106.55 -74.04 47.40
CA ASN A 214 107.68 -74.30 48.29
C ASN A 214 107.59 -75.64 49.05
N ASP A 215 106.49 -76.41 48.92
CA ASP A 215 106.19 -77.56 49.81
C ASP A 215 106.62 -78.93 49.22
N LEU A 216 107.20 -78.98 48.02
CA LEU A 216 107.54 -80.24 47.32
C LEU A 216 108.58 -81.10 48.07
N LEU A 217 109.65 -80.49 48.58
CA LEU A 217 110.72 -81.21 49.29
C LEU A 217 110.33 -81.68 50.70
N PRO A 218 109.58 -80.90 51.52
CA PRO A 218 108.95 -81.41 52.73
C PRO A 218 108.05 -82.64 52.47
N VAL A 219 107.14 -82.57 51.48
CA VAL A 219 106.22 -83.67 51.17
C VAL A 219 106.99 -84.91 50.68
N LEU A 220 108.01 -84.75 49.83
CA LEU A 220 108.87 -85.87 49.42
C LEU A 220 109.63 -86.53 50.59
N ARG A 221 109.91 -85.80 51.67
CA ARG A 221 110.57 -86.33 52.86
C ARG A 221 109.60 -87.08 53.78
N GLU A 222 108.34 -86.65 53.83
CA GLU A 222 107.28 -87.31 54.62
C GLU A 222 106.81 -88.61 53.96
N GLU A 223 106.65 -88.64 52.63
CA GLU A 223 106.16 -89.79 51.87
C GLU A 223 107.22 -90.91 51.64
N LEU A 224 108.52 -90.61 51.77
CA LEU A 224 109.62 -91.55 51.51
C LEU A 224 110.65 -91.62 52.66
N PRO A 225 110.25 -92.07 53.87
CA PRO A 225 111.11 -92.01 55.08
C PRO A 225 112.39 -92.87 55.04
N HIS A 226 112.54 -93.76 54.06
CA HIS A 226 113.72 -94.62 53.89
C HIS A 226 114.73 -94.08 52.87
N LEU A 227 114.43 -92.97 52.19
CA LEU A 227 115.32 -92.37 51.20
C LEU A 227 116.36 -91.49 51.91
N HIS A 228 117.54 -92.05 52.20
CA HIS A 228 118.67 -91.33 52.80
C HIS A 228 119.30 -90.31 51.83
N ILE A 229 118.58 -89.22 51.55
CA ILE A 229 119.11 -88.06 50.82
C ILE A 229 120.20 -87.42 51.70
N SER A 230 121.43 -87.34 51.19
CA SER A 230 122.50 -86.66 51.92
C SER A 230 122.18 -85.17 52.09
N SER A 231 122.59 -84.57 53.21
CA SER A 231 122.32 -83.15 53.52
C SER A 231 122.73 -82.21 52.36
N HIS A 232 123.86 -82.50 51.72
CA HIS A 232 124.32 -81.77 50.54
C HIS A 232 123.43 -81.95 49.30
N ALA A 233 122.87 -83.14 49.07
CA ALA A 233 121.94 -83.38 47.97
C ALA A 233 120.59 -82.67 48.19
N LEU A 234 120.12 -82.58 49.44
CA LEU A 234 118.91 -81.81 49.80
C LEU A 234 119.08 -80.32 49.47
N GLY A 235 120.23 -79.74 49.82
CA GLY A 235 120.55 -78.34 49.46
C GLY A 235 120.47 -78.10 47.95
N ARG A 236 121.09 -78.96 47.13
CA ARG A 236 121.02 -78.84 45.66
C ARG A 236 119.60 -78.99 45.10
N LEU A 237 118.77 -79.83 45.70
CA LEU A 237 117.36 -79.95 45.32
C LEU A 237 116.55 -78.70 45.71
N TRP A 238 116.84 -78.11 46.87
CA TRP A 238 116.22 -76.85 47.30
C TRP A 238 116.58 -75.70 46.36
N ASP A 239 117.86 -75.57 45.98
CA ASP A 239 118.32 -74.59 44.99
C ASP A 239 117.62 -74.78 43.63
N GLN A 240 117.43 -76.04 43.20
CA GLN A 240 116.68 -76.35 41.98
C GLN A 240 115.19 -75.99 42.09
N GLN A 241 114.55 -76.23 43.24
CA GLN A 241 113.16 -75.83 43.46
C GLN A 241 113.01 -74.30 43.44
N MET A 242 113.90 -73.56 44.13
CA MET A 242 113.90 -72.09 44.10
C MET A 242 114.11 -71.54 42.68
N GLN A 243 115.07 -72.08 41.93
CA GLN A 243 115.25 -71.69 40.52
C GLN A 243 114.02 -71.98 39.64
N GLN A 244 113.23 -73.02 39.92
CA GLN A 244 111.97 -73.27 39.22
C GLN A 244 110.87 -72.27 39.62
N VAL A 245 110.74 -71.96 40.92
CA VAL A 245 109.79 -70.98 41.44
C VAL A 245 110.10 -69.59 40.88
N ASP A 246 111.37 -69.18 40.84
CA ASP A 246 111.81 -67.90 40.28
C ASP A 246 111.52 -67.81 38.78
N ARG A 247 111.75 -68.88 38.02
CA ARG A 247 111.38 -68.94 36.59
C ARG A 247 109.87 -68.80 36.39
N LEU A 248 109.06 -69.46 37.23
CA LEU A 248 107.59 -69.34 37.18
C LEU A 248 107.14 -67.93 37.60
N HIS A 249 107.76 -67.31 38.61
CA HIS A 249 107.46 -65.94 39.02
C HIS A 249 107.87 -64.90 37.98
N ALA A 250 108.99 -65.08 37.28
CA ALA A 250 109.41 -64.21 36.18
C ALA A 250 108.42 -64.28 35.00
N LEU A 251 108.04 -65.49 34.59
CA LEU A 251 107.06 -65.71 33.52
C LEU A 251 105.67 -65.18 33.91
N SER A 252 105.22 -65.48 35.14
CA SER A 252 103.92 -65.06 35.65
C SER A 252 103.84 -63.55 35.86
N SER A 253 104.87 -62.88 36.39
CA SER A 253 104.87 -61.43 36.61
C SER A 253 104.89 -60.66 35.28
N SER A 254 105.65 -61.13 34.29
CA SER A 254 105.64 -60.58 32.93
C SER A 254 104.29 -60.76 32.24
N SER A 255 103.68 -61.95 32.38
CA SER A 255 102.35 -62.24 31.80
C SER A 255 101.23 -61.46 32.50
N HIS A 256 101.20 -61.46 33.84
CA HIS A 256 100.19 -60.82 34.66
C HIS A 256 100.23 -59.28 34.54
N SER A 257 101.41 -58.67 34.47
CA SER A 257 101.53 -57.22 34.22
C SER A 257 101.03 -56.84 32.81
N ARG A 258 101.34 -57.64 31.79
CA ARG A 258 100.78 -57.47 30.43
C ARG A 258 99.26 -57.67 30.40
N HIS A 259 98.73 -58.65 31.12
CA HIS A 259 97.29 -58.94 31.20
C HIS A 259 96.54 -57.84 31.96
N ARG A 260 97.05 -57.38 33.11
CA ARG A 260 96.47 -56.28 33.90
C ARG A 260 96.39 -54.98 33.09
N ARG A 261 97.43 -54.64 32.31
CA ARG A 261 97.41 -53.47 31.41
C ARG A 261 96.39 -53.61 30.27
N LYS A 262 96.18 -54.83 29.75
CA LYS A 262 95.12 -55.10 28.75
C LYS A 262 93.73 -54.97 29.37
N LEU A 263 93.52 -55.48 30.58
CA LEU A 263 92.25 -55.35 31.29
C LEU A 263 91.95 -53.89 31.69
N SER A 264 92.95 -53.13 32.15
CA SER A 264 92.75 -51.70 32.44
C SER A 264 92.46 -50.90 31.16
N GLY A 265 93.18 -51.17 30.06
CA GLY A 265 92.88 -50.57 28.75
C GLY A 265 91.47 -50.90 28.26
N GLN A 266 91.01 -52.15 28.41
CA GLN A 266 89.64 -52.56 28.09
C GLN A 266 88.59 -51.91 28.99
N LEU A 267 88.90 -51.72 30.28
CA LEU A 267 88.03 -51.02 31.23
C LEU A 267 87.92 -49.52 30.88
N GLU A 268 89.03 -48.86 30.59
CA GLU A 268 89.07 -47.46 30.13
C GLU A 268 88.35 -47.29 28.78
N GLU A 269 88.52 -48.22 27.84
CA GLU A 269 87.76 -48.23 26.58
C GLU A 269 86.26 -48.43 26.81
N ALA A 270 85.87 -49.32 27.74
CA ALA A 270 84.48 -49.54 28.09
C ALA A 270 83.86 -48.30 28.74
N GLN A 271 84.61 -47.61 29.61
CA GLN A 271 84.21 -46.34 30.19
C GLN A 271 84.06 -45.25 29.13
N ARG A 272 85.04 -45.06 28.24
CA ARG A 272 84.92 -44.11 27.11
C ARG A 272 83.72 -44.40 26.20
N LYS A 273 83.40 -45.68 25.96
CA LYS A 273 82.21 -46.11 25.21
C LYS A 273 80.91 -45.80 25.98
N TYR A 274 80.90 -45.98 27.30
CA TYR A 274 79.76 -45.61 28.16
C TYR A 274 79.54 -44.09 28.19
N ASP A 275 80.59 -43.30 28.42
CA ASP A 275 80.51 -41.83 28.45
C ASP A 275 80.00 -41.27 27.11
N LEU A 276 80.49 -41.82 25.98
CA LEU A 276 79.99 -41.51 24.64
C LEU A 276 78.51 -41.86 24.44
N LEU A 277 78.04 -43.00 24.98
CA LEU A 277 76.63 -43.39 24.93
C LEU A 277 75.76 -42.46 25.80
N VAL A 278 76.24 -42.01 26.95
CA VAL A 278 75.55 -41.03 27.81
C VAL A 278 75.44 -39.68 27.09
N GLU A 279 76.51 -39.22 26.46
CA GLU A 279 76.48 -38.01 25.63
C GLU A 279 75.48 -38.11 24.46
N LEU A 280 75.49 -39.23 23.74
CA LEU A 280 74.57 -39.46 22.63
C LEU A 280 73.12 -39.50 23.12
N ASN A 281 72.84 -40.18 24.25
CA ASN A 281 71.51 -40.20 24.84
C ASN A 281 71.06 -38.78 25.24
N ARG A 282 71.94 -37.98 25.85
CA ARG A 282 71.67 -36.57 26.18
C ARG A 282 71.33 -35.75 24.94
N LYS A 283 72.14 -35.86 23.88
CA LYS A 283 71.89 -35.19 22.58
C LYS A 283 70.56 -35.63 21.95
N ASP A 284 70.19 -36.91 22.08
CA ASP A 284 68.89 -37.44 21.64
C ASP A 284 67.70 -36.89 22.46
N GLN A 285 67.84 -36.76 23.79
CA GLN A 285 66.81 -36.15 24.63
C GLN A 285 66.66 -34.66 24.32
N ASP A 286 67.76 -33.93 24.14
CA ASP A 286 67.75 -32.53 23.72
C ASP A 286 67.09 -32.36 22.34
N HIS A 287 67.34 -33.27 21.40
CA HIS A 287 66.65 -33.29 20.11
C HIS A 287 65.14 -33.56 20.25
N LYS A 288 64.73 -34.52 21.09
CA LYS A 288 63.32 -34.80 21.40
C LYS A 288 62.63 -33.61 22.07
N ASN A 289 63.32 -32.90 22.97
CA ASN A 289 62.85 -31.68 23.61
C ASN A 289 62.60 -30.57 22.56
N ARG A 290 63.60 -30.27 21.72
CA ARG A 290 63.47 -29.29 20.63
C ARG A 290 62.35 -29.62 19.66
N LEU A 291 62.15 -30.91 19.34
CA LEU A 291 61.06 -31.35 18.47
C LEU A 291 59.67 -31.22 19.12
N ARG A 292 59.56 -31.40 20.44
CA ARG A 292 58.33 -31.09 21.19
C ARG A 292 58.05 -29.60 21.14
N GLU A 293 58.99 -28.76 21.57
CA GLU A 293 58.85 -27.30 21.52
C GLU A 293 58.47 -26.78 20.12
N PHE A 294 59.07 -27.32 19.06
CA PHE A 294 58.71 -26.93 17.69
C PHE A 294 57.26 -27.29 17.35
N LYS A 295 56.80 -28.49 17.71
CA LYS A 295 55.40 -28.90 17.55
C LYS A 295 54.47 -28.01 18.37
N ASP A 296 54.84 -27.68 19.60
CA ASP A 296 54.03 -26.88 20.51
C ASP A 296 53.90 -25.44 20.02
N ARG A 297 55.00 -24.82 19.54
CA ARG A 297 54.99 -23.51 18.87
C ARG A 297 54.08 -23.50 17.63
N VAL A 298 54.14 -24.54 16.80
CA VAL A 298 53.24 -24.68 15.62
C VAL A 298 51.79 -24.87 16.03
N GLN A 299 51.51 -25.62 17.11
CA GLN A 299 50.16 -25.79 17.64
C GLN A 299 49.62 -24.47 18.22
N GLN A 300 50.41 -23.75 19.01
CA GLN A 300 50.06 -22.42 19.55
C GLN A 300 49.79 -21.42 18.42
N GLN A 301 50.65 -21.36 17.40
CA GLN A 301 50.45 -20.49 16.23
C GLN A 301 49.13 -20.82 15.51
N ARG A 302 48.83 -22.11 15.29
CA ARG A 302 47.56 -22.56 14.69
C ARG A 302 46.36 -22.22 15.57
N PHE A 303 46.47 -22.39 16.88
CA PHE A 303 45.41 -22.05 17.83
C PHE A 303 45.08 -20.55 17.79
N VAL A 304 46.10 -19.68 17.86
CA VAL A 304 45.93 -18.23 17.76
C VAL A 304 45.33 -17.82 16.41
N GLN A 305 45.83 -18.38 15.29
CA GLN A 305 45.25 -18.12 13.96
C GLN A 305 43.79 -18.58 13.85
N ASN A 306 43.44 -19.74 14.41
CA ASN A 306 42.09 -20.26 14.40
C ASN A 306 41.16 -19.41 15.28
N LYS A 307 41.61 -18.98 16.46
CA LYS A 307 40.85 -18.06 17.33
C LYS A 307 40.60 -16.70 16.67
N LEU A 308 41.58 -16.15 15.96
CA LEU A 308 41.41 -14.91 15.20
C LEU A 308 40.42 -15.07 14.02
N LYS A 309 40.44 -16.22 13.33
CA LYS A 309 39.45 -16.55 12.28
C LYS A 309 38.05 -16.72 12.88
N GLU A 310 37.93 -17.40 14.02
CA GLU A 310 36.68 -17.60 14.75
C GLU A 310 36.08 -16.27 15.20
N GLN A 311 36.87 -15.39 15.82
CA GLN A 311 36.45 -14.03 16.18
C GLN A 311 35.97 -13.23 14.96
N LYS A 312 36.73 -13.22 13.85
CA LYS A 312 36.30 -12.58 12.59
C LYS A 312 34.97 -13.14 12.09
N GLN A 313 34.75 -14.45 12.18
CA GLN A 313 33.49 -15.08 11.79
C GLN A 313 32.34 -14.70 12.74
N GLN A 314 32.57 -14.65 14.05
CA GLN A 314 31.59 -14.21 15.04
C GLN A 314 31.20 -12.73 14.82
N THR A 315 32.18 -11.83 14.62
CA THR A 315 31.92 -10.42 14.27
C THR A 315 31.16 -10.30 12.95
N ALA A 316 31.50 -11.10 11.93
CA ALA A 316 30.77 -11.09 10.66
C ALA A 316 29.32 -11.58 10.81
N ARG A 317 29.07 -12.62 11.61
CA ARG A 317 27.72 -13.10 11.94
C ARG A 317 26.92 -12.04 12.72
N ALA A 318 27.52 -11.43 13.75
CA ALA A 318 26.89 -10.36 14.52
C ALA A 318 26.53 -9.14 13.66
N LYS A 319 27.47 -8.69 12.81
CA LYS A 319 27.22 -7.62 11.83
C LYS A 319 26.13 -7.99 10.83
N LYS A 320 26.08 -9.25 10.35
CA LYS A 320 24.98 -9.72 9.49
C LYS A 320 23.64 -9.60 10.20
N TYR A 321 23.50 -10.15 11.43
CA TYR A 321 22.25 -10.09 12.18
C TYR A 321 21.81 -8.66 12.49
N TYR A 322 22.74 -7.78 12.87
CA TYR A 322 22.47 -6.36 13.08
C TYR A 322 21.94 -5.69 11.80
N ASN A 323 22.64 -5.84 10.68
CA ASN A 323 22.23 -5.27 9.39
C ASN A 323 20.86 -5.84 8.94
N GLU A 324 20.66 -7.14 9.08
CA GLU A 324 19.42 -7.84 8.73
C GLU A 324 18.24 -7.36 9.60
N TYR A 325 18.46 -7.20 10.91
CA TYR A 325 17.46 -6.60 11.81
C TYR A 325 17.10 -5.17 11.40
N HIS A 326 18.07 -4.32 11.10
CA HIS A 326 17.81 -2.95 10.67
C HIS A 326 17.06 -2.87 9.33
N VAL A 327 17.41 -3.71 8.36
CA VAL A 327 16.67 -3.81 7.08
C VAL A 327 15.23 -4.30 7.32
N GLN A 328 15.04 -5.34 8.12
CA GLN A 328 13.70 -5.85 8.46
C GLN A 328 12.88 -4.84 9.27
N HIS A 329 13.50 -4.07 10.17
CA HIS A 329 12.82 -3.03 10.94
C HIS A 329 12.43 -1.84 10.05
N ARG A 330 13.34 -1.35 9.21
CA ARG A 330 13.03 -0.31 8.20
C ARG A 330 11.92 -0.78 7.25
N ALA A 331 11.95 -2.03 6.79
CA ALA A 331 10.89 -2.59 5.95
C ALA A 331 9.54 -2.71 6.68
N ARG A 332 9.54 -3.00 7.99
CA ARG A 332 8.32 -2.98 8.82
C ARG A 332 7.77 -1.55 8.97
N LEU A 333 8.61 -0.56 9.26
CA LEU A 333 8.20 0.84 9.36
C LEU A 333 7.65 1.37 8.02
N MET A 334 8.31 1.08 6.89
CA MET A 334 7.79 1.44 5.57
C MET A 334 6.44 0.77 5.28
N LYS A 335 6.28 -0.51 5.64
CA LYS A 335 4.98 -1.21 5.53
C LYS A 335 3.90 -0.62 6.44
N ALA A 336 4.25 -0.12 7.62
CA ALA A 336 3.31 0.58 8.51
C ALA A 336 2.86 1.90 7.89
N ARG A 337 3.83 2.75 7.48
CA ARG A 337 3.56 4.01 6.77
C ARG A 337 2.69 3.81 5.53
N THR A 338 3.00 2.85 4.65
CA THR A 338 2.17 2.58 3.46
C THR A 338 0.79 1.99 3.80
N LYS A 339 0.61 1.36 4.96
CA LYS A 339 -0.72 0.99 5.45
C LYS A 339 -1.48 2.23 5.92
N GLU A 340 -0.86 3.09 6.72
CA GLU A 340 -1.45 4.35 7.19
C GLU A 340 -1.84 5.24 6.01
N GLU A 341 -0.97 5.43 5.01
CA GLU A 341 -1.25 6.16 3.77
C GLU A 341 -2.48 5.60 3.02
N ARG A 342 -2.67 4.27 2.99
CA ARG A 342 -3.87 3.64 2.41
C ARG A 342 -5.12 3.84 3.28
N MET A 343 -5.00 3.76 4.60
CA MET A 343 -6.11 4.06 5.51
C MET A 343 -6.56 5.52 5.34
N PHE A 344 -5.62 6.46 5.21
CA PHE A 344 -5.94 7.86 4.90
C PHE A 344 -6.63 8.00 3.54
N GLN A 345 -6.12 7.36 2.49
CA GLN A 345 -6.78 7.36 1.17
C GLN A 345 -8.23 6.84 1.26
N GLN A 346 -8.45 5.73 1.96
CA GLN A 346 -9.80 5.18 2.19
C GLN A 346 -10.69 6.16 2.95
N LEU A 347 -10.22 6.77 4.04
CA LEU A 347 -10.97 7.76 4.80
C LEU A 347 -11.30 9.03 3.99
N PHE A 348 -10.38 9.47 3.10
CA PHE A 348 -10.65 10.57 2.17
C PHE A 348 -11.68 10.19 1.10
N GLU A 349 -11.62 8.97 0.56
CA GLU A 349 -12.62 8.44 -0.37
C GLU A 349 -14.00 8.32 0.28
N GLU A 350 -14.08 7.79 1.50
CA GLU A 350 -15.30 7.70 2.30
C GLU A 350 -15.88 9.08 2.64
N GLY A 351 -15.06 10.02 3.09
CA GLY A 351 -15.47 11.41 3.35
C GLY A 351 -16.01 12.11 2.10
N LEU A 352 -15.35 11.91 0.95
CA LEU A 352 -15.81 12.42 -0.34
C LEU A 352 -17.12 11.75 -0.81
N GLN A 353 -17.28 10.44 -0.57
CA GLN A 353 -18.53 9.73 -0.85
C GLN A 353 -19.67 10.25 0.03
N LEU A 354 -19.43 10.46 1.33
CA LEU A 354 -20.41 11.03 2.26
C LEU A 354 -20.85 12.44 1.85
N GLN A 355 -19.91 13.30 1.43
CA GLN A 355 -20.24 14.63 0.90
C GLN A 355 -21.06 14.55 -0.40
N LYS A 356 -20.71 13.62 -1.31
CA LYS A 356 -21.48 13.37 -2.54
C LYS A 356 -22.90 12.84 -2.23
N LEU A 357 -23.06 12.01 -1.20
CA LEU A 357 -24.37 11.53 -0.75
C LEU A 357 -25.21 12.68 -0.17
N ARG A 358 -24.66 13.48 0.74
CA ARG A 358 -25.33 14.67 1.29
C ARG A 358 -25.80 15.64 0.20
N LEU A 359 -24.99 15.87 -0.84
CA LEU A 359 -25.38 16.70 -1.99
C LEU A 359 -26.49 16.06 -2.85
N ARG A 360 -26.51 14.72 -2.97
CA ARG A 360 -27.60 14.00 -3.66
C ARG A 360 -28.90 14.07 -2.87
N GLU A 361 -28.84 13.92 -1.54
CA GLU A 361 -29.98 14.07 -0.62
C GLU A 361 -30.55 15.49 -0.67
N GLN A 362 -29.72 16.53 -0.59
CA GLN A 362 -30.15 17.92 -0.73
C GLN A 362 -30.83 18.17 -2.09
N ARG A 363 -30.30 17.61 -3.18
CA ARG A 363 -30.93 17.67 -4.52
C ARG A 363 -32.20 16.82 -4.64
N ALA A 364 -32.35 15.77 -3.84
CA ALA A 364 -33.58 14.99 -3.77
C ALA A 364 -34.66 15.79 -3.02
N TYR A 365 -34.33 16.31 -1.83
CA TYR A 365 -35.20 17.16 -1.03
C TYR A 365 -35.70 18.40 -1.79
N ALA A 366 -34.81 19.11 -2.50
CA ALA A 366 -35.21 20.26 -3.32
C ALA A 366 -36.20 19.88 -4.44
N ARG A 367 -36.04 18.70 -5.06
CA ARG A 367 -36.98 18.18 -6.07
C ARG A 367 -38.30 17.72 -5.44
N GLU A 368 -38.26 17.11 -4.27
CA GLU A 368 -39.44 16.71 -3.51
C GLU A 368 -40.28 17.93 -3.12
N GLN A 369 -39.66 18.99 -2.60
CA GLN A 369 -40.32 20.27 -2.32
C GLN A 369 -40.96 20.89 -3.58
N GLN A 370 -40.26 20.89 -4.71
CA GLN A 370 -40.83 21.36 -5.98
C GLN A 370 -42.04 20.52 -6.43
N LEU A 371 -41.98 19.20 -6.31
CA LEU A 371 -43.08 18.29 -6.62
C LEU A 371 -44.24 18.44 -5.64
N GLU A 372 -43.98 18.67 -4.36
CA GLU A 372 -45.02 18.90 -3.36
C GLU A 372 -45.75 20.22 -3.62
N HIS A 373 -45.02 21.31 -3.94
CA HIS A 373 -45.63 22.56 -4.37
C HIS A 373 -46.42 22.42 -5.68
N GLN A 374 -45.99 21.56 -6.61
CA GLN A 374 -46.77 21.25 -7.82
C GLN A 374 -48.05 20.49 -7.48
N ARG A 375 -47.97 19.44 -6.65
CA ARG A 375 -49.14 18.69 -6.15
C ARG A 375 -50.15 19.61 -5.46
N ARG A 376 -49.72 20.40 -4.47
CA ARG A 376 -50.61 21.34 -3.76
C ARG A 376 -51.32 22.33 -4.70
N ARG A 377 -50.65 22.81 -5.77
CA ARG A 377 -51.30 23.65 -6.79
C ARG A 377 -52.27 22.86 -7.67
N GLN A 378 -51.95 21.63 -8.01
CA GLN A 378 -52.83 20.74 -8.76
C GLN A 378 -54.08 20.39 -7.93
N ASP A 379 -53.93 20.00 -6.66
CA ASP A 379 -55.02 19.74 -5.72
C ASP A 379 -55.95 20.96 -5.58
N GLN A 380 -55.38 22.18 -5.55
CA GLN A 380 -56.15 23.43 -5.57
C GLN A 380 -56.97 23.58 -6.86
N ILE A 381 -56.35 23.36 -8.03
CA ILE A 381 -57.04 23.43 -9.33
C ILE A 381 -58.15 22.37 -9.40
N GLU A 382 -57.88 21.13 -9.00
CA GLU A 382 -58.85 20.03 -8.98
C GLU A 382 -60.01 20.33 -8.01
N SER A 383 -59.76 20.94 -6.85
CA SER A 383 -60.83 21.36 -5.93
C SER A 383 -61.72 22.46 -6.51
N LEU A 384 -61.14 23.44 -7.22
CA LEU A 384 -61.86 24.50 -7.90
C LEU A 384 -62.65 23.97 -9.09
N GLU A 385 -62.05 23.07 -9.89
CA GLU A 385 -62.75 22.38 -10.96
C GLU A 385 -63.97 21.62 -10.43
N ASN A 386 -63.84 20.90 -9.33
CA ASN A 386 -64.96 20.16 -8.73
C ASN A 386 -66.05 21.11 -8.22
N TYR A 387 -65.68 22.20 -7.54
CA TYR A 387 -66.64 23.25 -7.16
C TYR A 387 -67.41 23.79 -8.37
N TYR A 388 -66.74 24.11 -9.47
CA TYR A 388 -67.42 24.61 -10.68
C TYR A 388 -68.23 23.52 -11.39
N LYS A 389 -67.75 22.26 -11.44
CA LYS A 389 -68.52 21.11 -11.97
C LYS A 389 -69.83 20.93 -11.18
N ASP A 390 -69.81 21.09 -9.86
CA ASP A 390 -71.01 21.02 -9.02
C ASP A 390 -71.97 22.20 -9.29
N GLN A 391 -71.45 23.43 -9.41
CA GLN A 391 -72.26 24.60 -9.78
C GLN A 391 -72.92 24.43 -11.16
N PHE A 392 -72.17 23.96 -12.16
CA PHE A 392 -72.71 23.69 -13.49
C PHE A 392 -73.73 22.55 -13.48
N SER A 393 -73.51 21.51 -12.66
CA SER A 393 -74.44 20.40 -12.50
C SER A 393 -75.77 20.86 -11.89
N LEU A 394 -75.72 21.71 -10.84
CA LEU A 394 -76.92 22.29 -10.23
C LEU A 394 -77.70 23.19 -11.21
N ILE A 395 -77.00 23.97 -12.04
CA ILE A 395 -77.64 24.79 -13.08
C ILE A 395 -78.24 23.91 -14.18
N ALA A 396 -77.52 22.87 -14.62
CA ALA A 396 -78.02 21.92 -15.61
C ALA A 396 -79.26 21.15 -15.12
N GLU A 397 -79.29 20.76 -13.84
CA GLU A 397 -80.44 20.13 -13.20
C GLU A 397 -81.65 21.08 -13.15
N LYS A 398 -81.46 22.33 -12.70
CA LYS A 398 -82.52 23.35 -12.70
C LYS A 398 -83.06 23.63 -14.10
N LEU A 399 -82.20 23.73 -15.11
CA LEU A 399 -82.60 23.90 -16.50
C LEU A 399 -83.32 22.66 -17.06
N ALA A 400 -82.99 21.46 -16.61
CA ALA A 400 -83.72 20.24 -16.96
C ALA A 400 -85.12 20.25 -16.33
N GLN A 401 -85.23 20.59 -15.04
CA GLN A 401 -86.51 20.75 -14.34
C GLN A 401 -87.40 21.81 -15.01
N GLU A 402 -86.87 22.98 -15.35
CA GLU A 402 -87.63 24.01 -16.10
C GLU A 402 -88.11 23.50 -17.46
N ARG A 403 -87.29 22.76 -18.20
CA ARG A 403 -87.69 22.15 -19.49
C ARG A 403 -88.80 21.12 -19.32
N GLU A 404 -88.73 20.30 -18.29
CA GLU A 404 -89.78 19.33 -17.96
C GLU A 404 -91.08 20.03 -17.55
N GLU A 405 -91.02 21.07 -16.71
CA GLU A 405 -92.16 21.90 -16.36
C GLU A 405 -92.80 22.57 -17.58
N ILE A 406 -91.99 23.16 -18.48
CA ILE A 406 -92.48 23.75 -19.73
C ILE A 406 -93.18 22.69 -20.59
N GLN A 407 -92.61 21.49 -20.72
CA GLN A 407 -93.27 20.38 -21.44
C GLN A 407 -94.59 19.95 -20.77
N VAL A 408 -94.65 19.90 -19.44
CA VAL A 408 -95.89 19.58 -18.70
C VAL A 408 -96.94 20.67 -18.92
N ARG A 409 -96.57 21.95 -18.84
CA ARG A 409 -97.46 23.09 -19.13
C ARG A 409 -97.96 23.06 -20.58
N GLN A 410 -97.09 22.80 -21.56
CA GLN A 410 -97.47 22.64 -22.97
C GLN A 410 -98.46 21.48 -23.17
N LYS A 411 -98.17 20.30 -22.62
CA LYS A 411 -99.08 19.13 -22.66
C LYS A 411 -100.43 19.41 -21.97
N ALA A 412 -100.45 20.23 -20.92
CA ALA A 412 -101.68 20.66 -20.24
C ALA A 412 -102.48 21.66 -21.09
N GLN A 413 -101.82 22.64 -21.72
CA GLN A 413 -102.43 23.58 -22.66
C GLN A 413 -103.00 22.87 -23.89
N GLU A 414 -102.26 21.93 -24.48
CA GLU A 414 -102.73 21.09 -25.60
C GLU A 414 -103.99 20.30 -25.21
N LYS A 415 -103.99 19.65 -24.04
CA LYS A 415 -105.18 18.96 -23.50
C LYS A 415 -106.37 19.91 -23.28
N ALA A 416 -106.12 21.14 -22.82
CA ALA A 416 -107.18 22.15 -22.66
C ALA A 416 -107.75 22.61 -24.01
N LEU A 417 -106.89 22.86 -25.01
CA LEU A 417 -107.30 23.19 -26.38
C LEU A 417 -108.10 22.06 -27.02
N LEU A 418 -107.71 20.80 -26.83
CA LEU A 418 -108.45 19.63 -27.29
C LEU A 418 -109.83 19.52 -26.62
N LYS A 419 -109.93 19.79 -25.32
CA LYS A 419 -111.23 19.87 -24.62
C LYS A 419 -112.12 20.97 -25.19
N MET A 420 -111.61 22.20 -25.33
CA MET A 420 -112.38 23.31 -25.91
C MET A 420 -112.84 23.02 -27.34
N LYS A 421 -111.99 22.39 -28.16
CA LYS A 421 -112.33 21.93 -29.51
C LYS A 421 -113.44 20.88 -29.52
N HIS A 422 -113.44 19.96 -28.55
CA HIS A 422 -114.50 18.97 -28.39
C HIS A 422 -115.81 19.60 -27.87
N GLU A 423 -115.74 20.49 -26.88
CA GLU A 423 -116.91 21.24 -26.39
C GLU A 423 -117.54 22.11 -27.48
N LEU A 424 -116.74 22.77 -28.33
CA LEU A 424 -117.23 23.53 -29.47
C LEU A 424 -117.95 22.62 -30.47
N ARG A 425 -117.37 21.46 -30.82
CA ARG A 425 -118.03 20.46 -31.66
C ARG A 425 -119.35 20.00 -31.06
N SER A 426 -119.39 19.63 -29.78
CA SER A 426 -120.64 19.19 -29.14
C SER A 426 -121.61 20.33 -28.78
N ARG A 427 -121.23 21.60 -28.94
CA ARG A 427 -122.19 22.72 -29.03
C ARG A 427 -122.80 22.79 -30.43
N MET A 428 -121.98 22.76 -31.47
CA MET A 428 -122.44 22.77 -32.86
C MET A 428 -123.30 21.54 -33.20
N GLU A 429 -122.95 20.35 -32.71
CA GLU A 429 -123.74 19.11 -32.88
C GLU A 429 -125.12 19.25 -32.22
N ARG A 430 -125.21 19.90 -31.05
CA ARG A 430 -126.50 20.19 -30.39
C ARG A 430 -127.31 21.24 -31.15
N GLU A 431 -126.69 22.34 -31.56
CA GLU A 431 -127.32 23.40 -32.34
C GLU A 431 -127.86 22.88 -33.68
N ILE A 432 -127.08 22.05 -34.38
CA ILE A 432 -127.53 21.35 -35.59
C ILE A 432 -128.69 20.39 -35.27
N SER A 433 -128.61 19.64 -34.17
CA SER A 433 -129.69 18.73 -33.75
C SER A 433 -130.98 19.47 -33.39
N ASP A 434 -130.88 20.64 -32.76
CA ASP A 434 -132.02 21.47 -32.37
C ASP A 434 -132.62 22.18 -33.59
N LEU A 435 -131.79 22.68 -34.52
CA LEU A 435 -132.25 23.15 -35.83
C LEU A 435 -132.93 22.05 -36.65
N GLN A 436 -132.40 20.82 -36.62
CA GLN A 436 -133.02 19.66 -37.26
C GLN A 436 -134.38 19.30 -36.64
N LYS A 437 -134.53 19.38 -35.31
CA LYS A 437 -135.83 19.21 -34.65
C LYS A 437 -136.83 20.28 -35.08
N ILE A 438 -136.41 21.55 -35.17
CA ILE A 438 -137.26 22.65 -35.61
C ILE A 438 -137.68 22.45 -37.07
N ILE A 439 -136.77 22.01 -37.95
CA ILE A 439 -137.12 21.67 -39.34
C ILE A 439 -138.15 20.54 -39.37
N ILE A 440 -137.94 19.44 -38.65
CA ILE A 440 -138.89 18.31 -38.59
C ILE A 440 -140.25 18.76 -38.03
N GLN A 441 -140.28 19.61 -37.01
CA GLN A 441 -141.52 20.16 -36.45
C GLN A 441 -142.25 21.05 -37.46
N ASN A 442 -141.52 21.90 -38.20
CA ASN A 442 -142.11 22.71 -39.26
C ASN A 442 -142.61 21.84 -40.43
N ASP A 443 -141.89 20.79 -40.82
CA ASP A 443 -142.32 19.83 -41.85
C ASP A 443 -143.59 19.07 -41.41
N GLU A 444 -143.70 18.72 -40.12
CA GLU A 444 -144.92 18.14 -39.53
C GLU A 444 -146.08 19.16 -39.52
N GLU A 445 -145.84 20.42 -39.11
CA GLU A 445 -146.82 21.51 -39.15
C GLU A 445 -147.29 21.81 -40.58
N ASP A 446 -146.40 21.84 -41.57
CA ASP A 446 -146.71 22.02 -42.98
C ASP A 446 -147.52 20.84 -43.53
N HIS A 447 -147.21 19.60 -43.13
CA HIS A 447 -148.02 18.43 -43.46
C HIS A 447 -149.43 18.50 -42.85
N PHE A 448 -149.59 18.98 -41.61
CA PHE A 448 -150.90 19.22 -41.02
C PHE A 448 -151.66 20.35 -41.75
N GLN A 449 -150.98 21.46 -42.08
CA GLN A 449 -151.56 22.55 -42.89
C GLN A 449 -151.99 22.06 -44.27
N GLU A 450 -151.19 21.21 -44.95
CA GLU A 450 -151.55 20.68 -46.26
C GLU A 450 -152.75 19.73 -46.18
N LEU A 451 -152.86 18.90 -45.13
CA LEU A 451 -154.06 18.13 -44.84
C LEU A 451 -155.30 19.00 -44.60
N GLU A 452 -155.16 20.14 -43.92
CA GLU A 452 -156.26 21.11 -43.74
C GLU A 452 -156.62 21.82 -45.05
N VAL A 453 -155.65 22.21 -45.86
CA VAL A 453 -155.87 22.77 -47.21
C VAL A 453 -156.57 21.74 -48.12
N GLN A 454 -156.23 20.45 -48.01
CA GLN A 454 -156.94 19.37 -48.72
C GLN A 454 -158.38 19.21 -48.22
N ARG A 455 -158.63 19.23 -46.90
CA ARG A 455 -160.00 19.25 -46.34
C ARG A 455 -160.79 20.46 -46.84
N LEU A 456 -160.17 21.64 -46.89
CA LEU A 456 -160.81 22.87 -47.34
C LEU A 456 -161.09 22.83 -48.85
N ARG A 457 -160.16 22.33 -49.68
CA ARG A 457 -160.38 22.08 -51.12
C ARG A 457 -161.53 21.10 -51.35
N ASN A 458 -161.62 20.01 -50.59
CA ASN A 458 -162.72 19.06 -50.67
C ASN A 458 -164.05 19.70 -50.28
N ARG A 459 -164.06 20.55 -49.25
CA ARG A 459 -165.26 21.31 -48.84
C ARG A 459 -165.68 22.36 -49.88
N ILE A 460 -164.73 23.01 -50.55
CA ILE A 460 -164.98 23.91 -51.68
C ILE A 460 -165.53 23.14 -52.89
N HIS A 461 -165.02 21.95 -53.21
CA HIS A 461 -165.57 21.10 -54.27
C HIS A 461 -166.99 20.63 -53.95
N MET A 462 -167.30 20.31 -52.69
CA MET A 462 -168.66 20.00 -52.27
C MET A 462 -169.60 21.23 -52.36
N ALA A 463 -169.12 22.41 -51.98
CA ALA A 463 -169.88 23.66 -52.12
C ALA A 463 -170.10 24.06 -53.59
N SER A 464 -169.13 23.84 -54.48
CA SER A 464 -169.27 24.12 -55.92
C SER A 464 -170.20 23.13 -56.62
N PHE A 465 -170.37 21.91 -56.10
CA PHE A 465 -171.44 21.00 -56.53
C PHE A 465 -172.83 21.50 -56.11
N GLN A 466 -172.97 22.10 -54.92
CA GLN A 466 -174.26 22.60 -54.43
C GLN A 466 -174.77 23.84 -55.19
N TYR A 467 -173.89 24.64 -55.80
CA TYR A 467 -174.27 25.80 -56.60
C TYR A 467 -174.65 25.50 -58.06
N ASN A 468 -174.44 24.27 -58.55
CA ASN A 468 -174.74 23.88 -59.94
C ASN A 468 -176.06 23.10 -60.09
N SER A 469 -176.89 23.04 -59.05
CA SER A 469 -178.18 22.31 -59.05
C SER A 469 -179.30 23.16 -58.43
N GLY A 470 -179.75 24.21 -59.13
CA GLY A 470 -180.80 25.11 -58.63
C GLY A 470 -181.47 26.05 -59.64
N TYR A 471 -181.24 25.88 -60.96
CA TYR A 471 -181.92 26.64 -62.01
C TYR A 471 -182.76 25.72 -62.90
N LEU A 472 -183.89 25.22 -62.35
CA LEU A 472 -185.10 24.83 -63.10
C LEU A 472 -186.24 24.48 -62.12
N HIS A 473 -187.35 25.21 -62.24
CA HIS A 473 -188.57 25.23 -61.43
C HIS A 473 -188.50 25.88 -60.03
#